data_AF-A0A7K9J3D3-F1
#
_entry.id   AF-A0A7K9J3D3-F1
#
_cell.length_a   1.000
_cell.length_b   1.000
_cell.length_c   1.000
_cell.angle_alpha   90.00
_cell.angle_beta   90.00
_cell.angle_gamma   90.00
#
_symmetry.space_group_name_H-M   'P 1'
#
loop_
_entity.id
_entity.type
_entity.pdbx_description
1 polymer ?
#
loop_
_entity_poly.entity_id
_entity_poly.type
_entity_poly.pdbx_seq_one_letter_code
_entity_poly.pdbx_strand_id
1 'polypeptide(L)'
;AEKHAGVSCVTASMDDIQFEEAARVGQIIAIRTKVNRAFKTSMEVGIKVTVQDVLTNAEKIVSVAYATYVAKPVGAEKVELKPVQLLSTEDHLEHSLAIERRRIRLGYVQAFQKLMQESNKEGDFYTCEEKDALSTEHTHVQSTELVLPPHANHHGNTFGGQIMAWMQTVASISASRLCHSHPILKSVNMFKFWGPSFVGDRLVFNAIVNNTFHN
;
A
#
# COMPACT_ATOMS: atom_id res chain seq x y z
N ALA A 1 -3.89 -13.80 -5.72
CA ALA A 1 -5.14 -13.97 -4.95
C ALA A 1 -6.18 -14.77 -5.72
N GLU A 2 -6.64 -14.28 -6.88
CA GLU A 2 -7.70 -14.94 -7.68
C GLU A 2 -7.34 -16.37 -8.10
N LYS A 3 -6.06 -16.64 -8.43
CA LYS A 3 -5.55 -18.00 -8.69
C LYS A 3 -5.84 -19.00 -7.55
N HIS A 4 -5.85 -18.54 -6.30
CA HIS A 4 -6.13 -19.37 -5.12
C HIS A 4 -7.64 -19.42 -4.80
N ALA A 5 -8.34 -18.29 -4.98
CA ALA A 5 -9.76 -18.19 -4.64
C ALA A 5 -10.70 -18.81 -5.69
N GLY A 6 -10.31 -18.83 -6.97
CA GLY A 6 -11.19 -19.19 -8.08
C GLY A 6 -12.30 -18.16 -8.37
N VAL A 7 -12.31 -17.03 -7.65
CA VAL A 7 -13.27 -15.93 -7.81
C VAL A 7 -12.54 -14.60 -7.77
N SER A 8 -13.24 -13.53 -8.14
CA SER A 8 -12.66 -12.19 -8.14
C SER A 8 -12.24 -11.77 -6.73
N CYS A 9 -11.13 -11.06 -6.63
CA CYS A 9 -10.57 -10.60 -5.37
C CYS A 9 -10.34 -9.08 -5.39
N VAL A 10 -10.56 -8.43 -4.25
CA VAL A 10 -10.28 -7.00 -4.07
C VAL A 10 -9.22 -6.79 -2.99
N THR A 11 -8.44 -5.72 -3.12
CA THR A 11 -7.44 -5.33 -2.12
C THR A 11 -8.15 -4.78 -0.88
N ALA A 12 -7.87 -5.36 0.29
CA ALA A 12 -8.45 -4.93 1.56
C ALA A 12 -7.49 -4.06 2.36
N SER A 13 -6.20 -4.41 2.37
CA SER A 13 -5.16 -3.62 3.03
C SER A 13 -3.81 -3.89 2.40
N MET A 14 -2.89 -2.95 2.63
CA MET A 14 -1.49 -3.05 2.23
C MET A 14 -0.64 -2.79 3.48
N ASP A 15 0.37 -3.63 3.70
CA ASP A 15 1.34 -3.43 4.79
C ASP A 15 2.34 -2.33 4.42
N ASP A 16 3.24 -2.01 5.34
CA ASP A 16 4.34 -1.10 5.06
C ASP A 16 5.13 -1.57 3.83
N ILE A 17 5.30 -0.67 2.86
CA ILE A 17 6.12 -0.88 1.68
C ILE A 17 7.34 0.01 1.81
N GLN A 18 8.52 -0.59 1.72
CA GLN A 18 9.79 0.14 1.65
C GLN A 18 10.45 -0.12 0.30
N PHE A 19 11.02 0.93 -0.29
CA PHE A 19 11.75 0.87 -1.54
C PHE A 19 13.24 1.04 -1.25
N GLU A 20 14.02 0.00 -1.50
CA GLU A 20 15.48 0.02 -1.29
C GLU A 20 16.24 0.57 -2.49
N GLU A 21 15.67 0.41 -3.69
CA GLU A 21 16.28 0.85 -4.94
C GLU A 21 15.24 1.57 -5.79
N ALA A 22 15.66 2.66 -6.43
CA ALA A 22 14.87 3.35 -7.44
C ALA A 22 15.19 2.79 -8.82
N ALA A 23 14.26 2.03 -9.38
CA ALA A 23 14.40 1.47 -10.72
C ALA A 23 14.46 2.59 -11.78
N ARG A 24 15.28 2.40 -12.81
CA ARG A 24 15.52 3.37 -13.89
C ARG A 24 15.00 2.83 -15.23
N VAL A 25 14.77 3.77 -16.16
CA VAL A 25 14.45 3.43 -17.55
C VAL A 25 15.56 2.55 -18.12
N GLY A 26 15.16 1.46 -18.78
CA GLY A 26 16.07 0.46 -19.36
C GLY A 26 16.37 -0.74 -18.44
N GLN A 27 15.93 -0.71 -17.19
CA GLN A 27 16.02 -1.87 -16.28
C GLN A 27 14.76 -2.74 -16.33
N ILE A 28 14.90 -4.01 -15.97
CA ILE A 28 13.81 -4.99 -15.97
C ILE A 28 13.31 -5.18 -14.54
N ILE A 29 11.99 -5.03 -14.33
CA ILE A 29 11.35 -5.30 -13.04
C ILE A 29 10.70 -6.68 -13.07
N ALA A 30 11.04 -7.51 -12.09
CA ALA A 30 10.41 -8.80 -11.87
C ALA A 30 9.62 -8.76 -10.56
N ILE A 31 8.32 -9.05 -10.64
CA ILE A 31 7.43 -9.13 -9.48
C ILE A 31 7.04 -10.59 -9.28
N ARG A 32 7.45 -11.15 -8.13
CA ARG A 32 7.10 -12.50 -7.72
C ARG A 32 6.11 -12.42 -6.58
N THR A 33 5.02 -13.17 -6.65
CA THR A 33 3.96 -13.15 -5.64
C THR A 33 3.56 -14.55 -5.21
N LYS A 34 3.23 -14.73 -3.94
CA LYS A 34 2.76 -16.00 -3.38
C LYS A 34 1.66 -15.76 -2.35
N VAL A 35 0.64 -16.62 -2.32
CA VAL A 35 -0.33 -16.64 -1.23
C VAL A 35 0.34 -17.33 -0.05
N ASN A 36 0.62 -16.59 1.02
CA ASN A 36 1.30 -17.13 2.20
C ASN A 36 0.31 -17.85 3.10
N ARG A 37 -0.91 -17.30 3.23
CA ARG A 37 -1.98 -17.89 4.03
C ARG A 37 -3.35 -17.46 3.55
N ALA A 38 -4.26 -18.43 3.46
CA ALA A 38 -5.69 -18.20 3.33
C ALA A 38 -6.35 -18.31 4.70
N PHE A 39 -7.27 -17.39 4.97
CA PHE A 39 -8.16 -17.41 6.13
C PHE A 39 -9.56 -17.80 5.65
N LYS A 40 -10.63 -17.24 6.26
CA LYS A 40 -12.00 -17.56 5.86
C LYS A 40 -12.37 -16.98 4.49
N THR A 41 -12.40 -15.64 4.39
CA THR A 41 -12.72 -14.90 3.16
C THR A 41 -11.54 -14.07 2.64
N SER A 42 -10.48 -13.94 3.44
CA SER A 42 -9.30 -13.14 3.14
C SER A 42 -8.06 -14.02 3.02
N MET A 43 -7.05 -13.49 2.34
CA MET A 43 -5.74 -14.12 2.23
C MET A 43 -4.64 -13.08 2.27
N GLU A 44 -3.49 -13.46 2.81
CA GLU A 44 -2.26 -12.68 2.72
C GLU A 44 -1.47 -13.12 1.48
N VAL A 45 -1.01 -12.14 0.72
CA VAL A 45 -0.14 -12.32 -0.45
C VAL A 45 1.18 -11.63 -0.18
N GLY A 46 2.28 -12.39 -0.18
CA GLY A 46 3.64 -11.86 -0.20
C GLY A 46 4.04 -11.44 -1.60
N ILE A 47 4.72 -10.31 -1.71
CA ILE A 47 5.14 -9.66 -2.94
C ILE A 47 6.63 -9.36 -2.82
N LYS A 48 7.44 -9.88 -3.74
CA LYS A 48 8.87 -9.58 -3.85
C LYS A 48 9.13 -8.95 -5.21
N VAL A 49 9.68 -7.74 -5.19
CA VAL A 49 10.04 -6.96 -6.37
C VAL A 49 11.57 -6.95 -6.49
N THR A 50 12.08 -7.40 -7.63
CA THR A 50 13.50 -7.29 -7.99
C THR A 50 13.67 -6.45 -9.25
N VAL A 51 14.83 -5.80 -9.35
CA VAL A 51 15.25 -5.05 -10.55
C VAL A 51 16.53 -5.66 -11.07
N GLN A 52 16.60 -5.86 -12.38
CA GLN A 52 17.78 -6.34 -13.09
C GLN A 52 18.26 -5.28 -14.07
N ASP A 53 19.55 -4.97 -13.99
CA ASP A 53 20.24 -4.14 -14.98
C ASP A 53 20.65 -4.99 -16.18
N VAL A 54 20.24 -4.59 -17.38
CA VAL A 54 20.43 -5.38 -18.61
C VAL A 54 21.88 -5.40 -19.09
N LEU A 55 22.65 -4.35 -18.78
CA LEU A 55 24.03 -4.23 -19.24
C LEU A 55 24.99 -4.98 -18.34
N THR A 56 24.75 -4.93 -17.03
CA THR A 56 25.63 -5.56 -16.02
C THR A 56 25.12 -6.92 -15.53
N ASN A 57 23.87 -7.27 -15.84
CA ASN A 57 23.15 -8.41 -15.28
C ASN A 57 23.05 -8.40 -13.73
N ALA A 58 23.31 -7.27 -13.08
CA ALA A 58 23.16 -7.15 -11.64
C ALA A 58 21.67 -7.16 -11.26
N GLU A 59 21.28 -8.06 -10.35
CA GLU A 59 19.93 -8.11 -9.76
C GLU A 59 19.95 -7.56 -8.34
N LYS A 60 18.98 -6.70 -8.01
CA LYS A 60 18.79 -6.15 -6.67
C LYS A 60 17.34 -6.29 -6.22
N ILE A 61 17.13 -6.38 -4.92
CA ILE A 61 15.80 -6.34 -4.32
C ILE A 61 15.35 -4.88 -4.26
N VAL A 62 14.18 -4.58 -4.81
CA VAL A 62 13.55 -3.26 -4.72
C VAL A 62 12.67 -3.18 -3.49
N SER A 63 11.85 -4.22 -3.25
CA SER A 63 10.89 -4.22 -2.16
C SER A 63 10.43 -5.64 -1.83
N VAL A 64 10.14 -5.88 -0.55
CA VAL A 64 9.36 -7.02 -0.07
C VAL A 64 8.18 -6.46 0.70
N ALA A 65 6.96 -6.82 0.30
CA ALA A 65 5.74 -6.27 0.87
C ALA A 65 4.65 -7.33 0.98
N TYR A 66 3.63 -7.04 1.78
CA TYR A 66 2.50 -7.93 1.98
C TYR A 66 1.18 -7.19 1.74
N ALA A 67 0.25 -7.88 1.10
CA ALA A 67 -1.07 -7.35 0.79
C ALA A 67 -2.15 -8.32 1.30
N THR A 68 -3.22 -7.79 1.86
CA THR A 68 -4.41 -8.59 2.20
C THR A 68 -5.45 -8.43 1.09
N TYR A 69 -5.87 -9.54 0.52
CA TYR A 69 -6.97 -9.61 -0.45
C TYR A 69 -8.19 -10.26 0.18
N VAL A 70 -9.38 -9.86 -0.28
CA VAL A 70 -10.65 -10.47 0.11
C VAL A 70 -11.34 -10.99 -1.15
N ALA A 71 -11.76 -12.26 -1.11
CA ALA A 71 -12.53 -12.87 -2.18
C ALA A 71 -13.95 -12.27 -2.21
N LYS A 72 -14.41 -11.93 -3.42
CA LYS A 72 -15.71 -11.34 -3.72
C LYS A 72 -16.41 -12.24 -4.74
N PRO A 73 -17.19 -13.24 -4.26
CA PRO A 73 -18.00 -14.06 -5.15
C PRO A 73 -19.10 -13.22 -5.79
N VAL A 74 -19.56 -13.65 -6.95
CA VAL A 74 -20.70 -13.03 -7.64
C VAL A 74 -21.98 -13.51 -6.97
N GLY A 75 -22.80 -12.56 -6.48
CA GLY A 75 -24.07 -12.87 -5.81
C GLY A 75 -23.97 -13.01 -4.29
N ALA A 76 -24.89 -13.78 -3.70
CA ALA A 76 -25.07 -13.88 -2.25
C ALA A 76 -24.30 -15.06 -1.61
N GLU A 77 -23.56 -15.84 -2.40
CA GLU A 77 -22.85 -17.01 -1.88
C GLU A 77 -21.69 -16.61 -0.97
N LYS A 78 -21.53 -17.36 0.13
CA LYS A 78 -20.37 -17.20 1.01
C LYS A 78 -19.20 -17.97 0.42
N VAL A 79 -18.08 -17.28 0.22
CA VAL A 79 -16.83 -17.92 -0.17
C VAL A 79 -16.06 -18.40 1.07
N GLU A 80 -15.59 -19.64 1.04
CA GLU A 80 -14.65 -20.18 2.01
C GLU A 80 -13.40 -20.65 1.30
N LEU A 81 -12.27 -20.05 1.65
CA LEU A 81 -11.00 -20.30 0.98
C LEU A 81 -10.37 -21.59 1.47
N LYS A 82 -9.85 -22.39 0.54
CA LYS A 82 -9.08 -23.58 0.87
C LYS A 82 -7.76 -23.19 1.57
N PRO A 83 -7.27 -23.96 2.55
CA PRO A 83 -5.94 -23.76 3.12
C PRO A 83 -4.84 -23.80 2.04
N VAL A 84 -3.76 -23.05 2.25
CA VAL A 84 -2.58 -23.08 1.36
C VAL A 84 -1.79 -24.35 1.63
N GLN A 85 -1.35 -25.04 0.57
CA GLN A 85 -0.46 -26.19 0.71
C GLN A 85 0.95 -25.71 1.10
N LEU A 86 1.52 -26.28 2.15
CA LEU A 86 2.84 -25.95 2.67
C LEU A 86 3.79 -27.08 2.28
N LEU A 87 4.79 -26.78 1.46
CA LEU A 87 5.71 -27.79 0.92
C LEU A 87 7.14 -27.64 1.47
N SER A 88 7.58 -26.40 1.70
CA SER A 88 8.93 -26.09 2.18
C SER A 88 8.92 -25.58 3.62
N THR A 89 10.08 -25.58 4.27
CA THR A 89 10.26 -24.95 5.59
C THR A 89 9.94 -23.46 5.57
N GLU A 90 10.29 -22.77 4.48
CA GLU A 90 9.94 -21.36 4.25
C GLU A 90 8.42 -21.17 4.20
N ASP A 91 7.68 -22.09 3.58
CA ASP A 91 6.21 -22.03 3.52
C ASP A 91 5.59 -22.13 4.92
N HIS A 92 6.10 -23.05 5.74
CA HIS A 92 5.66 -23.17 7.13
C HIS A 92 5.95 -21.93 7.97
N LEU A 93 7.12 -21.31 7.75
CA LEU A 93 7.50 -20.07 8.41
C LEU A 93 6.58 -18.91 7.98
N GLU A 94 6.45 -18.66 6.68
CA GLU A 94 5.62 -17.58 6.15
C GLU A 94 4.14 -17.73 6.53
N HIS A 95 3.63 -18.96 6.53
CA HIS A 95 2.28 -19.25 6.99
C HIS A 95 2.07 -18.92 8.48
N SER A 96 3.10 -19.10 9.31
CA SER A 96 3.07 -18.76 10.74
C SER A 96 3.17 -17.25 10.95
N LEU A 97 4.11 -16.59 10.26
CA LEU A 97 4.29 -15.13 10.31
C LEU A 97 3.06 -14.37 9.79
N ALA A 98 2.30 -14.94 8.85
CA ALA A 98 1.06 -14.35 8.36
C ALA A 98 0.00 -14.14 9.47
N ILE A 99 0.00 -14.95 10.54
CA ILE A 99 -0.87 -14.73 11.71
C ILE A 99 -0.43 -13.46 12.44
N GLU A 100 0.87 -13.35 12.71
CA GLU A 100 1.44 -12.25 13.49
C GLU A 100 1.28 -10.93 12.75
N ARG A 101 1.57 -10.91 11.44
CA ARG A 101 1.29 -9.74 10.57
C ARG A 101 -0.20 -9.37 10.59
N ARG A 102 -1.10 -10.36 10.55
CA ARG A 102 -2.55 -10.10 10.68
C ARG A 102 -2.91 -9.50 12.05
N ARG A 103 -2.27 -9.94 13.14
CA ARG A 103 -2.49 -9.35 14.47
C ARG A 103 -2.10 -7.86 14.49
N ILE A 104 -0.96 -7.52 13.88
CA ILE A 104 -0.50 -6.14 13.73
C ILE A 104 -1.51 -5.29 12.95
N ARG A 105 -1.98 -5.77 11.79
CA ARG A 105 -2.99 -5.06 10.98
C ARG A 105 -4.27 -4.72 11.75
N LEU A 106 -4.75 -5.66 12.56
CA LEU A 106 -5.98 -5.48 13.34
C LEU A 106 -5.78 -4.56 14.55
N GLY A 107 -4.60 -4.59 15.18
CA GLY A 107 -4.26 -3.74 16.32
C GLY A 107 -3.82 -2.32 15.94
N TYR A 108 -3.36 -2.11 14.69
CA TYR A 108 -2.73 -0.86 14.26
C TYR A 108 -3.59 0.39 14.50
N VAL A 109 -4.87 0.35 14.11
CA VAL A 109 -5.76 1.50 14.27
C VAL A 109 -5.91 1.89 15.74
N GLN A 110 -6.05 0.91 16.63
CA GLN A 110 -6.20 1.14 18.06
C GLN A 110 -4.90 1.65 18.68
N ALA A 111 -3.76 1.07 18.31
CA ALA A 111 -2.45 1.50 18.76
C ALA A 111 -2.16 2.95 18.34
N PHE A 112 -2.42 3.28 17.08
CA PHE A 112 -2.24 4.64 16.56
C PHE A 112 -3.15 5.65 17.26
N GLN A 113 -4.43 5.31 17.46
CA GLN A 113 -5.37 6.16 18.20
C GLN A 113 -4.91 6.43 19.64
N LYS A 114 -4.32 5.44 20.31
CA LYS A 114 -3.78 5.60 21.66
C LYS A 114 -2.60 6.58 21.69
N LEU A 115 -1.65 6.46 20.76
CA LEU A 115 -0.50 7.37 20.63
C LEU A 115 -0.94 8.81 20.33
N MET A 116 -1.95 8.99 19.46
CA MET A 116 -2.53 10.31 19.17
C MET A 116 -3.20 10.94 20.40
N GLN A 117 -3.81 10.14 21.27
CA GLN A 117 -4.41 10.65 22.52
C GLN A 117 -3.37 11.02 23.57
N GLU A 118 -2.20 10.35 23.58
CA GLU A 118 -1.10 10.65 24.49
C GLU A 118 -0.40 11.95 24.07
N SER A 119 -0.04 12.09 22.80
CA SER A 119 0.58 13.31 22.25
C SER A 119 -0.30 14.57 22.37
N ASN A 120 -1.61 14.46 22.13
CA ASN A 120 -2.52 15.60 22.28
C ASN A 120 -2.70 16.06 23.73
N LYS A 121 -2.39 15.23 24.73
CA LYS A 121 -2.49 15.60 26.15
C LYS A 121 -1.28 16.42 26.63
N GLU A 122 -0.15 16.27 25.97
CA GLU A 122 1.08 16.94 26.38
C GLU A 122 1.12 18.42 25.98
N GLY A 123 0.19 18.92 25.15
CA GLY A 123 -0.04 20.35 24.96
C GLY A 123 1.18 21.15 24.47
N ASP A 124 2.25 20.47 24.09
CA ASP A 124 3.51 21.04 23.67
C ASP A 124 3.38 21.51 22.21
N PHE A 125 2.69 22.63 22.03
CA PHE A 125 2.89 23.50 20.88
C PHE A 125 4.30 24.10 21.00
N TYR A 126 5.32 23.32 20.66
CA TYR A 126 6.61 23.90 20.34
C TYR A 126 6.41 24.71 19.06
N THR A 127 6.20 26.03 19.21
CA THR A 127 6.47 26.95 18.12
C THR A 127 7.96 26.82 17.84
N CYS A 128 8.31 26.00 16.87
CA CYS A 128 9.67 25.92 16.39
C CYS A 128 9.98 27.30 15.80
N GLU A 129 10.69 28.15 16.54
CA GLU A 129 11.32 29.37 16.03
C GLU A 129 12.51 29.01 15.11
N GLU A 130 12.33 28.02 14.24
CA GLU A 130 13.24 27.75 13.15
C GLU A 130 13.10 28.89 12.16
N LYS A 131 14.19 29.67 12.02
CA LYS A 131 14.25 30.92 11.24
C LYS A 131 13.84 30.78 9.76
N ASP A 132 13.69 29.56 9.25
CA ASP A 132 13.30 29.24 7.87
C ASP A 132 12.12 28.24 7.77
N ALA A 133 11.31 28.09 8.83
CA ALA A 133 10.16 27.19 8.81
C ALA A 133 9.13 27.62 7.73
N LEU A 134 8.93 26.78 6.72
CA LEU A 134 7.95 27.01 5.67
C LEU A 134 6.57 26.45 6.07
N SER A 135 5.52 27.25 5.88
CA SER A 135 4.14 26.79 6.06
C SER A 135 3.81 25.66 5.09
N THR A 136 3.19 24.56 5.52
CA THR A 136 2.85 23.45 4.62
C THR A 136 1.65 23.73 3.72
N GLU A 137 0.91 24.83 3.91
CA GLU A 137 -0.31 25.17 3.17
C GLU A 137 -0.09 25.26 1.65
N HIS A 138 1.05 25.80 1.21
CA HIS A 138 1.37 25.90 -0.22
C HIS A 138 1.62 24.54 -0.89
N THR A 139 1.84 23.49 -0.10
CA THR A 139 2.04 22.12 -0.58
C THR A 139 0.73 21.38 -0.84
N HIS A 140 -0.43 21.95 -0.51
CA HIS A 140 -1.73 21.30 -0.66
C HIS A 140 -2.10 21.03 -2.13
N VAL A 141 -2.32 19.77 -2.49
CA VAL A 141 -2.74 19.33 -3.82
C VAL A 141 -4.07 18.62 -3.73
N GLN A 142 -4.98 18.95 -4.65
CA GLN A 142 -6.21 18.22 -4.88
C GLN A 142 -6.23 17.71 -6.32
N SER A 143 -6.57 16.43 -6.52
CA SER A 143 -6.90 15.86 -7.83
C SER A 143 -8.22 15.11 -7.76
N THR A 144 -8.92 15.01 -8.89
CA THR A 144 -10.15 14.23 -9.03
C THR A 144 -10.03 13.31 -10.22
N GLU A 145 -10.18 12.01 -9.97
CA GLU A 145 -10.07 10.96 -10.99
C GLU A 145 -11.41 10.28 -11.21
N LEU A 146 -11.82 10.13 -12.47
CA LEU A 146 -12.98 9.33 -12.84
C LEU A 146 -12.57 7.86 -12.96
N VAL A 147 -13.28 6.96 -12.28
CA VAL A 147 -13.07 5.53 -12.43
C VAL A 147 -13.68 5.07 -13.75
N LEU A 148 -12.81 4.64 -14.66
CA LEU A 148 -13.14 4.14 -15.98
C LEU A 148 -13.06 2.60 -15.98
N PRO A 149 -13.63 1.92 -16.98
CA PRO A 149 -13.54 0.47 -17.12
C PRO A 149 -12.13 -0.15 -16.95
N PRO A 150 -11.02 0.40 -17.48
CA PRO A 150 -9.68 -0.18 -17.27
C PRO A 150 -9.18 -0.09 -15.83
N HIS A 151 -9.78 0.75 -14.99
CA HIS A 151 -9.40 0.94 -13.58
C HIS A 151 -10.03 -0.10 -12.65
N ALA A 152 -10.87 -0.99 -13.19
CA ALA A 152 -11.66 -1.95 -12.44
C ALA A 152 -11.58 -3.35 -13.03
N ASN A 153 -11.92 -4.35 -12.21
CA ASN A 153 -12.11 -5.70 -12.70
C ASN A 153 -13.40 -5.84 -13.52
N HIS A 154 -13.62 -7.01 -14.13
CA HIS A 154 -14.80 -7.29 -14.95
C HIS A 154 -16.14 -7.25 -14.17
N HIS A 155 -16.11 -7.20 -12.84
CA HIS A 155 -17.29 -6.96 -12.00
C HIS A 155 -17.48 -5.48 -11.63
N GLY A 156 -16.67 -4.59 -12.21
CA GLY A 156 -16.72 -3.16 -11.99
C GLY A 156 -16.08 -2.68 -10.69
N ASN A 157 -15.41 -3.53 -9.90
CA ASN A 157 -14.72 -3.07 -8.68
C ASN A 157 -13.36 -2.46 -9.02
N THR A 158 -13.11 -1.24 -8.55
CA THR A 158 -11.86 -0.52 -8.75
C THR A 158 -10.67 -1.28 -8.16
N PHE A 159 -9.57 -1.37 -8.91
CA PHE A 159 -8.34 -1.98 -8.42
C PHE A 159 -7.69 -1.11 -7.35
N GLY A 160 -7.38 -1.69 -6.19
CA GLY A 160 -6.63 -1.00 -5.14
C GLY A 160 -5.28 -0.48 -5.62
N GLY A 161 -4.63 -1.20 -6.55
CA GLY A 161 -3.40 -0.77 -7.22
C GLY A 161 -3.55 0.55 -7.99
N GLN A 162 -4.69 0.74 -8.66
CA GLN A 162 -4.96 1.98 -9.41
C GLN A 162 -5.16 3.17 -8.45
N ILE A 163 -5.89 2.96 -7.34
CA ILE A 163 -6.07 3.98 -6.30
C ILE A 163 -4.71 4.38 -5.72
N MET A 164 -3.84 3.41 -5.41
CA MET A 164 -2.49 3.68 -4.90
C MET A 164 -1.62 4.46 -5.89
N ALA A 165 -1.71 4.17 -7.19
CA ALA A 165 -0.98 4.91 -8.21
C ALA A 165 -1.37 6.40 -8.27
N TRP A 166 -2.68 6.69 -8.20
CA TRP A 166 -3.16 8.07 -8.12
C TRP A 166 -2.76 8.76 -6.82
N MET A 167 -2.86 8.07 -5.67
CA MET A 167 -2.39 8.58 -4.38
C MET A 167 -0.92 9.00 -4.44
N GLN A 168 -0.06 8.14 -4.99
CA GLN A 168 1.38 8.40 -5.11
C GLN A 168 1.64 9.61 -6.02
N THR A 169 0.93 9.72 -7.13
CA THR A 169 1.08 10.84 -8.07
C THR A 169 0.77 12.17 -7.37
N VAL A 170 -0.36 12.25 -6.66
CA VAL A 170 -0.79 13.47 -5.95
C VAL A 170 0.17 13.82 -4.80
N ALA A 171 0.62 12.82 -4.04
CA ALA A 171 1.60 13.00 -2.97
C ALA A 171 2.95 13.50 -3.50
N SER A 172 3.40 12.98 -4.65
CA SER A 172 4.65 13.42 -5.29
C SER A 172 4.60 14.89 -5.72
N ILE A 173 3.45 15.36 -6.23
CA ILE A 173 3.26 16.79 -6.54
C ILE A 173 3.34 17.63 -5.25
N SER A 174 2.70 17.18 -4.17
CA SER A 174 2.75 17.90 -2.88
C SER A 174 4.18 18.01 -2.34
N ALA A 175 4.94 16.91 -2.36
CA ALA A 175 6.35 16.90 -1.97
C ALA A 175 7.22 17.80 -2.87
N SER A 176 6.97 17.78 -4.19
CA SER A 176 7.71 18.62 -5.15
C SER A 176 7.50 20.12 -4.91
N ARG A 177 6.32 20.52 -4.40
CA ARG A 177 6.05 21.93 -4.06
C ARG A 177 6.87 22.42 -2.88
N LEU A 178 7.24 21.55 -1.96
CA LEU A 178 8.10 21.90 -0.83
C LEU A 178 9.57 21.92 -1.22
N CYS A 179 10.05 20.87 -1.89
CA CYS A 179 11.49 20.70 -2.15
C CYS A 179 11.98 21.33 -3.46
N HIS A 180 11.07 21.76 -4.34
CA HIS A 180 11.37 22.28 -5.68
C HIS A 180 12.32 21.37 -6.50
N SER A 181 12.21 20.06 -6.30
CA SER A 181 13.08 19.04 -6.89
C SER A 181 12.28 17.79 -7.25
N HIS A 182 12.97 16.69 -7.60
CA HIS A 182 12.37 15.41 -7.97
C HIS A 182 12.30 14.47 -6.76
N PRO A 183 11.16 14.38 -6.04
CA PRO A 183 11.03 13.47 -4.90
C PRO A 183 11.00 12.02 -5.37
N ILE A 184 11.65 11.16 -4.59
CA ILE A 184 11.61 9.71 -4.76
C ILE A 184 10.83 9.13 -3.59
N LEU A 185 9.93 8.19 -3.87
CA LEU A 185 9.17 7.50 -2.84
C LEU A 185 10.07 6.53 -2.07
N LYS A 186 10.27 6.76 -0.77
CA LYS A 186 11.04 5.85 0.09
C LYS A 186 10.17 4.76 0.71
N SER A 187 8.98 5.12 1.19
CA SER A 187 8.06 4.17 1.79
C SER A 187 6.60 4.62 1.71
N VAL A 188 5.69 3.67 1.90
CA VAL A 188 4.25 3.90 2.12
C VAL A 188 3.86 3.13 3.37
N ASN A 189 3.23 3.82 4.32
CA ASN A 189 2.78 3.20 5.57
C ASN A 189 1.59 2.26 5.34
N MET A 190 1.40 1.32 6.26
CA MET A 190 0.28 0.39 6.27
C MET A 190 -1.05 1.14 6.30
N PHE A 191 -1.97 0.72 5.42
CA PHE A 191 -3.32 1.29 5.36
C PHE A 191 -4.36 0.26 4.90
N LYS A 192 -5.64 0.61 5.10
CA LYS A 192 -6.80 -0.23 4.76
C LYS A 192 -7.72 0.51 3.78
N PHE A 193 -8.26 -0.24 2.82
CA PHE A 193 -9.41 0.19 2.03
C PHE A 193 -10.70 -0.02 2.83
N TRP A 194 -11.39 1.07 3.14
CA TRP A 194 -12.56 1.05 4.03
C TRP A 194 -13.82 0.53 3.36
N GLY A 195 -13.95 0.74 2.04
CA GLY A 195 -15.11 0.36 1.26
C GLY A 195 -14.75 0.07 -0.19
N PRO A 196 -15.71 -0.50 -0.96
CA PRO A 196 -15.54 -0.69 -2.39
C PRO A 196 -15.62 0.64 -3.14
N SER A 197 -15.03 0.65 -4.32
CA SER A 197 -15.25 1.68 -5.35
C SER A 197 -15.57 0.98 -6.66
N PHE A 198 -16.34 1.64 -7.52
CA PHE A 198 -16.83 1.09 -8.78
C PHE A 198 -16.57 2.01 -9.97
N VAL A 199 -16.65 1.44 -11.18
CA VAL A 199 -16.66 2.21 -12.43
C VAL A 199 -17.76 3.27 -12.39
N GLY A 200 -17.40 4.50 -12.73
CA GLY A 200 -18.27 5.68 -12.66
C GLY A 200 -18.06 6.54 -11.41
N ASP A 201 -17.39 6.02 -10.38
CA ASP A 201 -17.05 6.81 -9.19
C ASP A 201 -16.09 7.95 -9.55
N ARG A 202 -16.16 9.03 -8.76
CA ARG A 202 -15.17 10.11 -8.78
C ARG A 202 -14.40 10.07 -7.48
N LEU A 203 -13.10 9.75 -7.57
CA LEU A 203 -12.23 9.69 -6.42
C LEU A 203 -11.50 11.03 -6.28
N VAL A 204 -11.66 11.67 -5.13
CA VAL A 204 -10.99 12.93 -4.80
C VAL A 204 -9.81 12.64 -3.89
N PHE A 205 -8.63 13.05 -4.32
CA PHE A 205 -7.38 12.87 -3.60
C PHE A 205 -6.89 14.23 -3.10
N ASN A 206 -6.69 14.36 -1.79
CA ASN A 206 -6.08 15.53 -1.17
C ASN A 206 -4.76 15.10 -0.53
N ALA A 207 -3.68 15.82 -0.80
CA ALA A 207 -2.38 15.60 -0.18
C ALA A 207 -1.77 16.91 0.29
N ILE A 208 -1.08 16.87 1.42
CA ILE A 208 -0.30 17.96 1.99
C ILE A 208 0.93 17.36 2.67
N VAL A 209 2.02 18.11 2.74
CA VAL A 209 3.16 17.71 3.58
C VAL A 209 2.75 17.85 5.04
N ASN A 210 2.88 16.76 5.80
CA ASN A 210 2.56 16.75 7.23
C ASN A 210 3.72 17.23 8.10
N ASN A 211 4.95 16.80 7.79
CA ASN A 211 6.15 17.16 8.53
C ASN A 211 7.40 16.85 7.70
N THR A 212 8.54 17.39 8.12
CA THR A 212 9.87 17.12 7.57
C THR A 212 10.78 16.58 8.66
N PHE A 213 11.55 15.54 8.34
CA PHE A 213 12.55 14.97 9.23
C PHE A 213 13.88 14.90 8.49
N HIS A 214 14.97 15.28 9.15
CA HIS A 214 16.31 14.99 8.67
C HIS A 214 16.72 13.62 9.23
N ASN A 215 17.22 12.74 8.35
CA ASN A 215 17.91 11.52 8.75
C ASN A 215 19.39 11.81 8.98
#